data_AF-A0A9E0MLT9-F1
#
_entry.id   AF-A0A9E0MLT9-F1
#
_cell.length_a   1.000
_cell.length_b   1.000
_cell.length_c   1.000
_cell.angle_alpha   90.00
_cell.angle_beta   90.00
_cell.angle_gamma   90.00
#
_symmetry.space_group_name_H-M   'P 1'
#
loop_
_entity.id
_entity.type
_entity.pdbx_description
1 polymer ?
#
loop_
_entity_poly.entity_id
_entity_poly.type
_entity_poly.pdbx_seq_one_letter_code
_entity_poly.pdbx_strand_id
1 'polypeptide(L)'
;MNKPGLPPLYEVGAPLAPAAALRAWLDDQPPTTTYRLPVELTVSVLGVTGAALGFAADRLPVKVNDSALGESLADRVAGLCGEDAETCALWLHGTWSAGVFRVVRVEGRVADDERATATHALLVR
;
A
#
# COMPACT_ATOMS: atom_id res chain seq x y z
N MET A 1 -13.29 15.94 21.88
CA MET A 1 -12.00 16.60 21.59
C MET A 1 -11.01 15.53 21.15
N ASN A 2 -10.81 15.34 19.83
CA ASN A 2 -9.74 14.48 19.33
C ASN A 2 -8.42 15.21 19.56
N LYS A 3 -7.56 14.69 20.45
CA LYS A 3 -6.14 15.09 20.44
C LYS A 3 -5.60 14.73 19.05
N PRO A 4 -4.94 15.65 18.32
CA PRO A 4 -4.13 15.25 17.19
C PRO A 4 -3.05 14.32 17.76
N GLY A 5 -3.17 13.02 17.46
CA GLY A 5 -2.09 12.08 17.76
C GLY A 5 -0.84 12.56 17.03
N LEU A 6 0.32 12.44 17.66
CA LEU A 6 1.58 12.65 16.96
C LEU A 6 1.57 11.78 15.68
N PRO A 7 2.03 12.31 14.54
CA PRO A 7 2.14 11.50 13.34
C PRO A 7 2.98 10.26 13.67
N PRO A 8 2.59 9.07 13.18
CA PRO A 8 3.35 7.85 13.43
C PRO A 8 4.80 8.06 12.97
N LEU A 9 5.73 7.58 13.80
CA LEU A 9 7.14 7.55 13.45
C LEU A 9 7.35 6.42 12.45
N TYR A 10 7.78 6.78 11.24
CA TYR A 10 8.11 5.81 10.21
C TYR A 10 9.61 5.49 10.27
N GLU A 11 9.93 4.20 10.29
CA GLU A 11 11.28 3.71 10.07
C GLU A 11 11.45 3.28 8.61
N VAL A 12 12.54 3.68 7.97
CA VAL A 12 12.82 3.32 6.57
C VAL A 12 13.22 1.85 6.52
N GLY A 13 12.46 1.06 5.75
CA GLY A 13 12.72 -0.35 5.49
C GLY A 13 13.43 -0.58 4.16
N ALA A 14 13.18 -1.73 3.53
CA ALA A 14 13.83 -2.07 2.27
C ALA A 14 13.37 -1.17 1.09
N PRO A 15 14.24 -0.96 0.09
CA PRO A 15 13.85 -0.40 -1.19
C PRO A 15 12.73 -1.22 -1.84
N LEU A 16 11.83 -0.55 -2.57
CA LEU A 16 10.71 -1.20 -3.27
C LEU A 16 11.13 -1.92 -4.56
N ALA A 17 12.34 -1.67 -5.04
CA ALA A 17 12.94 -2.34 -6.18
C ALA A 17 14.38 -2.75 -5.84
N PRO A 18 14.86 -3.91 -6.32
CA PRO A 18 14.16 -4.86 -7.20
C PRO A 18 13.10 -5.70 -6.46
N ALA A 19 12.07 -6.15 -7.19
CA ALA A 19 10.91 -6.84 -6.62
C ALA A 19 11.28 -8.09 -5.83
N ALA A 20 12.26 -8.85 -6.31
CA ALA A 20 12.75 -10.06 -5.65
C ALA A 20 13.38 -9.77 -4.28
N ALA A 21 14.15 -8.68 -4.17
CA ALA A 21 14.78 -8.28 -2.92
C ALA A 21 13.74 -7.75 -1.92
N LEU A 22 12.78 -6.94 -2.39
CA LEU A 22 11.66 -6.49 -1.55
C LEU A 22 10.87 -7.68 -1.01
N ARG A 23 10.56 -8.65 -1.87
CA ARG A 23 9.81 -9.85 -1.48
C ARG A 23 10.52 -10.64 -0.39
N ALA A 24 11.82 -10.93 -0.60
CA ALA A 24 12.62 -11.64 0.38
C ALA A 24 12.69 -10.89 1.72
N TRP A 25 12.84 -9.57 1.68
CA TRP A 25 12.85 -8.75 2.89
C TRP A 25 11.50 -8.78 3.64
N LEU A 26 10.39 -8.65 2.92
CA LEU A 26 9.04 -8.71 3.49
C LEU A 26 8.75 -10.08 4.12
N ASP A 27 9.17 -11.17 3.48
CA ASP A 27 8.98 -12.53 3.98
C ASP A 27 9.86 -12.84 5.22
N ASP A 28 10.94 -12.08 5.45
CA ASP A 28 11.82 -12.21 6.63
C ASP A 28 11.30 -11.42 7.85
N GLN A 29 10.34 -10.51 7.66
CA GLN A 29 9.83 -9.71 8.77
C GLN A 29 8.81 -10.47 9.63
N PRO A 30 8.66 -10.10 10.92
CA PRO A 30 7.59 -10.63 11.77
C PRO A 30 6.21 -10.36 11.14
N PRO A 31 5.26 -11.32 11.20
CA PRO A 31 3.92 -11.17 10.59
C PRO A 31 3.06 -10.08 11.25
N THR A 32 3.48 -9.60 12.43
CA THR A 32 2.85 -8.49 13.17
C THR A 32 3.40 -7.12 12.76
N THR A 33 4.43 -7.07 11.91
CA THR A 33 5.00 -5.81 11.42
C THR A 33 3.97 -5.09 10.58
N THR A 34 3.71 -3.83 10.93
CA THR A 34 2.83 -2.96 10.16
C THR A 34 3.66 -2.06 9.26
N TYR A 35 3.27 -1.97 8.00
CA TYR A 35 3.93 -1.16 7.00
C TYR A 35 3.01 -0.08 6.48
N ARG A 36 3.60 1.04 6.06
CA ARG A 36 3.03 1.98 5.11
C ARG A 36 3.72 1.78 3.77
N LEU A 37 2.98 1.35 2.76
CA LEU A 37 3.49 1.04 1.44
C LEU A 37 2.76 1.86 0.37
N PRO A 38 3.46 2.36 -0.67
CA PRO A 38 2.81 2.92 -1.83
C PRO A 38 2.38 1.76 -2.74
N VAL A 39 1.09 1.69 -3.03
CA VAL A 39 0.50 0.60 -3.81
C VAL A 39 -0.24 1.20 -5.00
N GLU A 40 0.13 0.78 -6.21
CA GLU A 40 -0.68 1.04 -7.40
C GLU A 40 -1.71 -0.07 -7.54
N LEU A 41 -2.98 0.31 -7.50
CA LEU A 41 -4.12 -0.58 -7.70
C LEU A 41 -4.63 -0.45 -9.13
N THR A 42 -5.01 -1.58 -9.72
CA THR A 42 -5.87 -1.64 -10.89
C THR A 42 -7.25 -2.04 -10.43
N VAL A 43 -8.26 -1.27 -10.83
CA VAL A 43 -9.65 -1.47 -10.42
C VAL A 43 -10.55 -1.62 -11.64
N SER A 44 -11.70 -2.24 -11.41
CA SER A 44 -12.78 -2.38 -12.38
C SER A 44 -14.11 -2.24 -11.65
N VAL A 45 -15.22 -2.28 -12.40
CA VAL A 45 -16.58 -2.33 -11.83
C VAL A 45 -16.82 -3.52 -10.90
N LEU A 46 -15.97 -4.57 -10.96
CA LEU A 46 -16.04 -5.74 -10.08
C LEU A 46 -15.14 -5.64 -8.84
N GLY A 47 -14.42 -4.53 -8.69
CA GLY A 47 -13.48 -4.28 -7.59
C GLY A 47 -12.02 -4.24 -8.03
N VAL A 48 -11.11 -4.45 -7.07
CA VAL A 48 -9.65 -4.46 -7.31
C VAL A 48 -9.25 -5.72 -8.09
N THR A 49 -8.66 -5.53 -9.26
CA THR A 49 -8.22 -6.62 -10.16
C THR A 49 -6.71 -6.85 -10.14
N GLY A 50 -5.94 -5.87 -9.68
CA GLY A 50 -4.49 -5.95 -9.56
C GLY A 50 -3.92 -4.98 -8.54
N ALA A 51 -2.75 -5.31 -8.01
CA ALA A 51 -2.00 -4.43 -7.11
C ALA A 51 -0.49 -4.67 -7.27
N ALA A 52 0.29 -3.60 -7.18
CA ALA A 52 1.75 -3.66 -7.18
C ALA A 52 2.36 -2.66 -6.18
N LEU A 53 3.46 -3.04 -5.54
CA LEU A 53 4.20 -2.17 -4.61
C LEU A 53 5.19 -1.29 -5.36
N GLY A 54 5.10 0.02 -5.14
CA GLY A 54 5.95 1.03 -5.77
C GLY A 54 5.63 1.29 -7.25
N PHE A 55 6.47 2.13 -7.85
CA PHE A 55 6.24 2.69 -9.20
C PHE A 55 7.37 2.42 -10.20
N ALA A 56 8.38 1.64 -9.79
CA ALA A 56 9.46 1.24 -10.67
C ALA A 56 9.00 0.19 -11.70
N ALA A 57 9.80 -0.01 -12.75
CA ALA A 57 9.52 -1.04 -13.77
C ALA A 57 9.52 -2.46 -13.19
N ASP A 58 10.43 -2.74 -12.26
CA ASP A 58 10.51 -4.02 -11.53
C ASP A 58 9.77 -3.93 -10.19
N ARG A 59 8.48 -3.61 -10.26
CA ARG A 59 7.58 -3.54 -9.10
C ARG A 59 7.06 -4.91 -8.71
N LEU A 60 6.88 -5.13 -7.40
CA LEU A 60 6.38 -6.40 -6.86
C LEU A 60 4.85 -6.48 -7.00
N PRO A 61 4.29 -7.38 -7.84
CA PRO A 61 2.86 -7.64 -7.84
C PRO A 61 2.44 -8.32 -6.53
N VAL A 62 1.31 -7.90 -5.97
CA VAL A 62 0.81 -8.38 -4.68
C VAL A 62 -0.67 -8.67 -4.73
N LYS A 63 -1.13 -9.58 -3.88
CA LYS A 63 -2.56 -9.70 -3.56
C LYS A 63 -2.86 -8.75 -2.40
N VAL A 64 -3.93 -7.97 -2.52
CA VAL A 64 -4.43 -7.14 -1.42
C VAL A 64 -5.63 -7.84 -0.77
N ASN A 65 -5.67 -7.78 0.56
CA ASN A 65 -6.81 -8.24 1.34
C ASN A 65 -7.33 -7.07 2.17
N ASP A 66 -8.52 -6.59 1.83
CA ASP A 66 -9.19 -5.45 2.44
C ASP A 66 -10.29 -5.85 3.43
N SER A 67 -10.39 -7.12 3.81
CA SER A 67 -11.40 -7.62 4.78
C SER A 67 -11.35 -6.97 6.16
N ALA A 68 -10.25 -6.28 6.50
CA ALA A 68 -10.13 -5.53 7.75
C ALA A 68 -10.64 -4.09 7.63
N LEU A 69 -10.96 -3.64 6.42
CA LEU A 69 -11.57 -2.34 6.19
C LEU A 69 -13.08 -2.43 6.41
N GLY A 70 -13.68 -1.34 6.89
CA GLY A 70 -15.14 -1.21 6.98
C GLY A 70 -15.82 -0.90 5.64
N GLU A 71 -15.04 -0.75 4.57
CA GLU A 71 -15.46 -0.38 3.21
C GLU A 71 -14.44 -0.97 2.23
N SER A 72 -14.88 -1.34 1.02
CA SER A 72 -13.99 -1.98 0.05
C SER A 72 -12.90 -1.03 -0.43
N LEU A 73 -11.75 -1.58 -0.84
CA LEU A 73 -10.71 -0.78 -1.48
C LEU A 73 -11.19 -0.13 -2.78
N ALA A 74 -12.11 -0.76 -3.50
CA ALA A 74 -12.66 -0.21 -4.74
C ALA A 74 -13.47 1.07 -4.49
N ASP A 75 -14.32 1.07 -3.46
CA ASP A 75 -15.10 2.27 -3.07
C ASP A 75 -14.17 3.40 -2.60
N ARG A 76 -13.10 3.04 -1.87
CA ARG A 76 -12.06 4.00 -1.47
C ARG A 76 -11.33 4.59 -2.67
N VAL A 77 -11.04 3.79 -3.69
CA VAL A 77 -10.45 4.26 -4.95
C VAL A 77 -11.39 5.22 -5.66
N ALA A 78 -12.68 4.89 -5.78
CA ALA A 78 -13.68 5.77 -6.39
C ALA A 78 -13.73 7.14 -5.67
N GLY A 79 -13.71 7.14 -4.34
CA GLY A 79 -13.72 8.38 -3.54
C GLY A 79 -12.42 9.20 -3.61
N LEU A 80 -11.25 8.59 -3.82
CA LEU A 80 -9.95 9.26 -3.79
C LEU A 80 -9.38 9.60 -5.18
N CYS A 81 -9.70 8.79 -6.19
CA CYS A 81 -9.17 8.87 -7.54
C CYS A 81 -10.23 9.15 -8.61
N GLY A 82 -11.53 9.09 -8.26
CA GLY A 82 -12.66 9.26 -9.16
C GLY A 82 -13.31 7.94 -9.56
N GLU A 83 -14.61 7.97 -9.87
CA GLU A 83 -15.43 6.77 -10.15
C GLU A 83 -14.97 6.01 -11.40
N ASP A 84 -14.39 6.71 -12.39
CA ASP A 84 -13.92 6.13 -13.65
C ASP A 84 -12.42 5.79 -13.66
N ALA A 85 -11.74 5.89 -12.51
CA ALA A 85 -10.29 5.64 -12.45
C ALA A 85 -9.99 4.14 -12.61
N GLU A 86 -9.32 3.76 -13.70
CA GLU A 86 -8.86 2.36 -13.90
C GLU A 86 -7.64 2.00 -13.03
N THR A 87 -6.86 3.02 -12.66
CA THR A 87 -5.68 2.86 -11.80
C THR A 87 -5.64 3.95 -10.73
N CYS A 88 -5.16 3.60 -9.55
CA CYS A 88 -5.06 4.53 -8.43
C CYS A 88 -3.88 4.17 -7.53
N ALA A 89 -3.01 5.15 -7.28
CA ALA A 89 -1.88 4.99 -6.37
C ALA A 89 -2.29 5.43 -4.97
N LEU A 90 -2.20 4.52 -3.99
CA LEU A 90 -2.60 4.77 -2.60
C LEU A 90 -1.47 4.48 -1.62
N TRP A 91 -1.41 5.27 -0.55
CA TRP A 91 -0.66 4.96 0.65
C TRP A 91 -1.50 4.00 1.51
N LEU A 92 -1.08 2.74 1.58
CA LEU A 92 -1.79 1.69 2.31
C LEU A 92 -1.01 1.26 3.55
N HIS A 93 -1.75 1.07 4.63
CA HIS A 93 -1.24 0.55 5.89
C HIS A 93 -1.70 -0.88 6.08
N GLY A 94 -0.81 -1.78 6.47
CA GLY A 94 -1.16 -3.20 6.55
C GLY A 94 -0.04 -4.09 7.06
N THR A 95 -0.34 -5.38 7.16
CA THR A 95 0.65 -6.42 7.48
C THR A 95 0.89 -7.29 6.26
N TRP A 96 2.08 -7.88 6.20
CA TRP A 96 2.49 -8.77 5.12
C TRP A 96 2.44 -10.23 5.56
N SER A 97 1.94 -11.11 4.70
CA SER A 97 2.05 -12.56 4.88
C SER A 97 2.01 -13.29 3.54
N ALA A 98 3.08 -14.01 3.22
CA ALA A 98 3.14 -14.96 2.11
C ALA A 98 2.66 -14.41 0.74
N GLY A 99 2.99 -13.16 0.40
CA GLY A 99 2.56 -12.55 -0.88
C GLY A 99 1.23 -11.81 -0.82
N VAL A 100 0.59 -11.76 0.34
CA VAL A 100 -0.66 -11.04 0.59
C VAL A 100 -0.39 -9.87 1.52
N PHE A 101 -0.83 -8.68 1.10
CA PHE A 101 -0.83 -7.49 1.94
C PHE A 101 -2.22 -7.28 2.52
N ARG A 102 -2.37 -7.52 3.83
CA ARG A 102 -3.62 -7.31 4.56
C ARG A 102 -3.71 -5.84 4.96
N VAL A 103 -4.60 -5.12 4.30
CA VAL A 103 -4.77 -3.68 4.49
C VAL A 103 -5.66 -3.43 5.70
N VAL A 104 -5.18 -2.58 6.62
CA VAL A 104 -5.91 -2.17 7.83
C VAL A 104 -6.30 -0.70 7.79
N ARG A 105 -5.66 0.11 6.95
CA ARG A 105 -6.00 1.52 6.76
C ARG A 105 -5.56 2.03 5.39
N VAL A 106 -6.39 2.89 4.79
CA VAL A 106 -6.03 3.72 3.63
C VAL A 106 -5.69 5.11 4.15
N GLU A 107 -4.48 5.60 3.87
CA GLU A 107 -4.06 6.94 4.29
C GLU A 107 -4.53 8.01 3.29
N GLY A 108 -4.39 7.74 1.99
CA GLY A 108 -4.78 8.65 0.93
C GLY A 108 -4.12 8.30 -0.40
N ARG A 109 -4.40 9.12 -1.42
CA ARG A 109 -3.74 9.02 -2.73
C ARG A 109 -2.26 9.38 -2.62
N VAL A 110 -1.40 8.64 -3.31
CA VAL A 110 0.00 9.05 -3.56
C VAL A 110 -0.02 10.15 -4.61
N ALA A 111 0.45 11.33 -4.26
CA ALA A 111 0.54 12.44 -5.20
C ALA A 111 1.56 12.13 -6.31
N ASP A 112 1.37 12.68 -7.51
CA ASP A 112 2.19 12.31 -8.66
C ASP A 112 3.67 12.73 -8.50
N ASP A 113 3.93 13.82 -7.77
CA ASP A 113 5.26 14.28 -7.38
C ASP A 113 5.89 13.45 -6.24
N GLU A 114 5.09 12.81 -5.39
CA GLU A 114 5.57 11.90 -4.35
C GLU A 114 6.01 10.53 -4.89
N ARG A 115 5.53 10.11 -6.07
CA ARG A 115 5.84 8.79 -6.62
C ARG A 115 7.35 8.55 -6.80
N ALA A 116 8.10 9.59 -7.15
CA ALA A 116 9.54 9.51 -7.37
C ALA A 116 10.34 9.33 -6.06
N THR A 117 9.78 9.75 -4.93
CA THR A 117 10.44 9.66 -3.61
C THR A 117 9.95 8.46 -2.79
N ALA A 118 8.77 7.94 -3.12
CA ALA A 118 8.16 6.73 -2.57
C ALA A 118 8.91 5.44 -3.00
N THR A 119 10.15 5.32 -2.54
CA THR A 119 11.13 4.31 -3.01
C THR A 119 11.40 3.21 -2.01
N HIS A 120 10.89 3.32 -0.78
CA HIS A 120 11.13 2.38 0.31
C HIS A 120 9.82 1.96 0.97
N ALA A 121 9.81 0.74 1.51
CA ALA A 121 8.82 0.33 2.49
C ALA A 121 9.04 1.12 3.78
N LEU A 122 7.97 1.58 4.44
CA LEU A 122 8.05 2.26 5.71
C LEU A 122 7.44 1.39 6.81
N LEU A 123 8.15 1.17 7.90
CA LEU A 123 7.63 0.45 9.07
C LEU A 123 6.93 1.45 9.99
N VAL A 124 5.77 1.06 10.52
CA VAL A 124 5.01 1.84 11.48
C VAL A 124 5.43 1.42 12.89
N ARG A 125 5.93 2.36 13.70
CA ARG A 125 6.34 2.15 15.10
C ARG A 125 5.34 2.75 16.09
#